data_AF-A0A126ZUZ0-F1
#
_entry.id   AF-A0A126ZUZ0-F1
#
_cell.length_a   1.000
_cell.length_b   1.000
_cell.length_c   1.000
_cell.angle_alpha   90.00
_cell.angle_beta   90.00
_cell.angle_gamma   90.00
#
_symmetry.space_group_name_H-M   'P 1'
#
loop_
_entity.id
_entity.type
_entity.pdbx_description
1 polymer ?
#
loop_
_entity_poly.entity_id
_entity_poly.type
_entity_poly.pdbx_seq_one_letter_code
_entity_poly.pdbx_strand_id
1 'polypeptide(L)'
;MSMLGTRWKLHGDGRSVRPGEVVAPGERLAWPITIGVGLQHVVAMFGATFLVPILTHMPPATTLFFSGIGTLLFLVLTRGRVPSYLGSSFAFIAPILASQQQFGVAGALGGVVVAGAVLAAVGAVVQAFGAHWINVVMPPVVTGTIVALIGLNLAPAAKQNFDAAPVTALATLLAIILVSVLFRGILGRLSILIGVVVGYLVAVWRGEVDFTKIDAAVWIGLPHFQTPAFHLGVLGLFVPVVLVLVAENVGHVKSVAAMTGANLDDMAGRALMADGAATVLAGLGGGSGTTTYAENIGVMAATKVYSTAAYWVAGITALLLSFSPKFGALIATVPAGVLGGAATMLYGMIGVLGVKIWVQNRVNFSNPVNITTAAVALIVGIADYTWKVGDLAFAGIALGSAAALVVFHGMSALARWRGTATDDATEPAVRSR
;
A
#
# COMPACT_ATOMS: atom_id res chain seq x y z
N MET A 1 28.23 8.88 -0.70
CA MET A 1 26.96 9.65 -0.75
C MET A 1 26.86 10.48 0.53
N SER A 2 26.20 11.64 0.49
CA SER A 2 25.86 12.42 1.70
C SER A 2 25.13 11.53 2.72
N MET A 3 25.30 11.77 4.02
CA MET A 3 24.58 11.03 5.08
C MET A 3 23.05 11.07 4.88
N LEU A 4 22.54 12.15 4.26
CA LEU A 4 21.12 12.37 3.96
C LEU A 4 20.70 11.87 2.57
N GLY A 5 21.62 11.36 1.74
CA GLY A 5 21.30 10.95 0.37
C GLY A 5 21.03 12.10 -0.62
N THR A 6 21.29 13.35 -0.23
CA THR A 6 20.88 14.57 -0.96
C THR A 6 21.91 15.10 -1.98
N ARG A 7 22.95 14.34 -2.29
CA ARG A 7 23.97 14.73 -3.29
C ARG A 7 23.73 14.00 -4.60
N TRP A 8 23.05 14.66 -5.54
CA TRP A 8 22.78 14.14 -6.87
C TRP A 8 23.77 14.67 -7.91
N LYS A 9 24.29 13.78 -8.76
CA LYS A 9 25.03 14.18 -9.96
C LYS A 9 24.05 14.51 -11.09
N LEU A 10 24.41 15.48 -11.95
CA LEU A 10 23.61 15.73 -13.15
C LEU A 10 23.80 14.55 -14.12
N HIS A 11 22.71 13.98 -14.59
CA HIS A 11 22.73 12.90 -15.59
C HIS A 11 22.93 13.49 -16.97
N GLY A 12 24.07 13.22 -17.61
CA GLY A 12 24.39 13.76 -18.94
C GLY A 12 24.27 15.29 -18.99
N ASP A 13 23.45 15.79 -19.91
CA ASP A 13 23.10 17.22 -20.05
C ASP A 13 21.91 17.66 -19.17
N GLY A 14 21.30 16.70 -18.46
CA GLY A 14 20.12 16.88 -17.63
C GLY A 14 18.81 17.09 -18.40
N ARG A 15 18.78 17.00 -19.72
CA ARG A 15 17.61 17.30 -20.55
C ARG A 15 16.94 16.09 -21.16
N SER A 16 17.71 15.04 -21.45
CA SER A 16 17.19 13.83 -22.08
C SER A 16 17.78 12.57 -21.46
N VAL A 17 17.02 11.48 -21.52
CA VAL A 17 17.50 10.13 -21.20
C VAL A 17 17.66 9.42 -22.54
N ARG A 18 18.88 9.05 -22.92
CA ARG A 18 19.12 8.41 -24.21
C ARG A 18 18.53 6.99 -24.23
N PRO A 19 18.18 6.43 -25.40
CA PRO A 19 17.71 5.05 -25.48
C PRO A 19 18.70 4.07 -24.84
N GLY A 20 18.22 3.29 -23.86
CA GLY A 20 19.05 2.34 -23.10
C GLY A 20 19.72 2.90 -21.85
N GLU A 21 19.72 4.22 -21.65
CA GLU A 21 20.19 4.85 -20.41
C GLU A 21 19.08 4.94 -19.36
N VAL A 22 19.48 5.03 -18.09
CA VAL A 22 18.58 5.23 -16.96
C VAL A 22 19.16 6.27 -16.02
N VAL A 23 18.30 7.09 -15.39
CA VAL A 23 18.76 8.04 -14.37
C VAL A 23 18.83 7.30 -13.04
N ALA A 24 20.03 7.14 -12.48
CA ALA A 24 20.21 6.38 -11.25
C ALA A 24 19.68 7.11 -10.00
N PRO A 25 19.45 6.41 -8.86
CA PRO A 25 19.00 7.03 -7.61
C PRO A 25 19.83 8.21 -7.11
N GLY A 26 21.15 8.16 -7.34
CA GLY A 26 22.11 9.21 -6.99
C GLY A 26 22.31 10.28 -8.07
N GLU A 27 21.49 10.28 -9.12
CA GLU A 27 21.54 11.24 -10.22
C GLU A 27 20.26 12.09 -10.25
N ARG A 28 20.28 13.18 -11.00
CA ARG A 28 19.10 13.99 -11.32
C ARG A 28 19.18 14.54 -12.72
N LEU A 29 18.02 14.88 -13.26
CA LEU A 29 17.89 15.72 -14.46
C LEU A 29 18.04 17.20 -14.07
N ALA A 30 17.90 18.09 -15.05
CA ALA A 30 17.76 19.52 -14.79
C ALA A 30 16.52 19.75 -13.89
N TRP A 31 16.63 20.71 -12.95
CA TRP A 31 15.62 20.93 -11.93
C TRP A 31 14.19 21.07 -12.45
N PRO A 32 13.90 21.80 -13.55
CA PRO A 32 12.53 21.87 -14.08
C PRO A 32 11.97 20.49 -14.46
N ILE A 33 12.79 19.60 -15.02
CA ILE A 33 12.37 18.26 -15.42
C ILE A 33 12.25 17.36 -14.19
N THR A 34 13.20 17.43 -13.25
CA THR A 34 13.10 16.71 -11.97
C THR A 34 11.85 17.12 -11.19
N ILE A 35 11.49 18.41 -11.21
CA ILE A 35 10.25 18.91 -10.62
C ILE A 35 9.04 18.30 -11.32
N GLY A 36 9.01 18.32 -12.65
CA GLY A 36 7.95 17.69 -13.44
C GLY A 36 7.76 16.20 -13.14
N VAL A 37 8.86 15.44 -13.04
CA VAL A 37 8.83 14.02 -12.68
C VAL A 37 8.36 13.83 -11.23
N GLY A 38 8.79 14.69 -10.30
CA GLY A 38 8.30 14.68 -8.92
C GLY A 38 6.78 14.91 -8.84
N LEU A 39 6.25 15.87 -9.59
CA LEU A 39 4.81 16.11 -9.71
C LEU A 39 4.08 14.91 -10.32
N GLN A 40 4.66 14.21 -11.29
CA GLN A 40 4.08 12.98 -11.82
C GLN A 40 3.95 11.90 -10.75
N HIS A 41 4.93 11.77 -9.84
CA HIS A 41 4.83 10.85 -8.70
C HIS A 41 3.71 11.23 -7.74
N VAL A 42 3.46 12.53 -7.52
CA VAL A 42 2.32 13.02 -6.72
C VAL A 42 0.99 12.64 -7.37
N VAL A 43 0.89 12.81 -8.69
CA VAL A 43 -0.31 12.41 -9.44
C VAL A 43 -0.51 10.89 -9.38
N ALA A 44 0.56 10.11 -9.44
CA ALA A 44 0.48 8.65 -9.44
C ALA A 44 -0.04 8.05 -8.13
N MET A 45 0.39 8.58 -6.99
CA MET A 45 -0.07 8.10 -5.69
C MET A 45 -1.47 8.61 -5.32
N PHE A 46 -1.97 9.62 -6.05
CA PHE A 46 -3.15 10.40 -5.68
C PHE A 46 -4.37 9.52 -5.42
N GLY A 47 -4.65 8.58 -6.33
CA GLY A 47 -5.80 7.70 -6.22
C GLY A 47 -5.80 6.92 -4.89
N ALA A 48 -4.72 6.19 -4.61
CA ALA A 48 -4.63 5.33 -3.43
C ALA A 48 -4.48 6.11 -2.12
N THR A 49 -3.66 7.17 -2.10
CA THR A 49 -3.34 7.90 -0.85
C THR A 49 -4.56 8.62 -0.28
N PHE A 50 -5.45 9.11 -1.12
CA PHE A 50 -6.69 9.76 -0.68
C PHE A 50 -7.85 8.81 -0.47
N LEU A 51 -7.87 7.66 -1.14
CA LEU A 51 -8.97 6.73 -1.01
C LEU A 51 -9.05 6.13 0.40
N VAL A 52 -7.92 5.74 0.99
CA VAL A 52 -7.88 5.19 2.37
C VAL A 52 -8.51 6.15 3.40
N PRO A 53 -8.06 7.41 3.55
CA PRO A 53 -8.65 8.30 4.55
C PRO A 53 -10.13 8.57 4.29
N ILE A 54 -10.58 8.65 3.02
CA ILE A 54 -12.01 8.81 2.73
C ILE A 54 -12.81 7.59 3.21
N LEU A 55 -12.36 6.38 2.85
CA LEU A 55 -13.04 5.14 3.21
C LEU A 55 -13.03 4.85 4.71
N THR A 56 -12.03 5.37 5.43
CA THR A 56 -11.87 5.21 6.88
C THR A 56 -12.33 6.44 7.66
N HIS A 57 -12.93 7.43 7.00
CA HIS A 57 -13.38 8.68 7.59
C HIS A 57 -12.28 9.46 8.34
N MET A 58 -11.03 9.30 7.92
CA MET A 58 -9.88 10.07 8.41
C MET A 58 -9.65 11.31 7.55
N PRO A 59 -8.98 12.37 8.06
CA PRO A 59 -8.78 13.60 7.30
C PRO A 59 -7.81 13.41 6.11
N PRO A 60 -8.26 13.62 4.85
CA PRO A 60 -7.41 13.45 3.65
C PRO A 60 -6.14 14.30 3.67
N ALA A 61 -6.26 15.57 4.10
CA ALA A 61 -5.15 16.50 4.18
C ALA A 61 -4.10 16.06 5.22
N THR A 62 -4.54 15.57 6.39
CA THR A 62 -3.63 15.08 7.44
C THR A 62 -2.90 13.82 7.00
N THR A 63 -3.58 12.90 6.32
CA THR A 63 -2.92 11.75 5.70
C THR A 63 -1.89 12.17 4.65
N LEU A 64 -2.20 13.14 3.79
CA LEU A 64 -1.23 13.64 2.80
C LEU A 64 -0.02 14.30 3.46
N PHE A 65 -0.24 15.06 4.54
CA PHE A 65 0.82 15.69 5.33
C PHE A 65 1.82 14.64 5.85
N PHE A 66 1.31 13.58 6.49
CA PHE A 66 2.17 12.51 7.02
C PHE A 66 2.75 11.59 5.95
N SER A 67 2.07 11.42 4.81
CA SER A 67 2.63 10.76 3.64
C SER A 67 3.83 11.53 3.07
N GLY A 68 3.74 12.87 3.00
CA GLY A 68 4.84 13.75 2.62
C GLY A 68 6.02 13.64 3.58
N ILE A 69 5.78 13.83 4.89
CA ILE A 69 6.80 13.68 5.94
C ILE A 69 7.42 12.29 5.93
N GLY A 70 6.58 11.26 5.85
CA GLY A 70 7.00 9.87 5.80
C GLY A 70 7.95 9.63 4.63
N THR A 71 7.59 10.10 3.43
CA THR A 71 8.44 10.00 2.24
C THR A 71 9.81 10.66 2.44
N LEU A 72 9.85 11.86 3.02
CA LEU A 72 11.12 12.54 3.31
C LEU A 72 11.95 11.76 4.33
N LEU A 73 11.32 11.27 5.41
CA LEU A 73 11.94 10.44 6.43
C LEU A 73 12.50 9.14 5.82
N PHE A 74 11.77 8.52 4.91
CA PHE A 74 12.18 7.31 4.21
C PHE A 74 13.41 7.53 3.35
N LEU A 75 13.46 8.62 2.60
CA LEU A 75 14.63 8.96 1.79
C LEU A 75 15.85 9.22 2.67
N VAL A 76 15.68 9.84 3.85
CA VAL A 76 16.76 10.04 4.82
C VAL A 76 17.25 8.71 5.39
N LEU A 77 16.34 7.87 5.91
CA LEU A 77 16.71 6.60 6.56
C LEU A 77 17.29 5.58 5.58
N THR A 78 16.85 5.58 4.32
CA THR A 78 17.43 4.77 3.24
C THR A 78 18.65 5.43 2.58
N ARG A 79 19.09 6.60 3.07
CA ARG A 79 20.22 7.39 2.55
C ARG A 79 20.11 7.69 1.04
N GLY A 80 18.89 7.87 0.54
CA GLY A 80 18.61 8.14 -0.88
C GLY A 80 19.00 7.00 -1.83
N ARG A 81 19.13 5.77 -1.34
CA ARG A 81 19.44 4.60 -2.18
C ARG A 81 18.19 3.92 -2.76
N VAL A 82 17.06 4.05 -2.07
CA VAL A 82 15.80 3.43 -2.47
C VAL A 82 14.83 4.52 -2.95
N PRO A 83 14.64 4.72 -4.27
CA PRO A 83 13.59 5.59 -4.78
C PRO A 83 12.22 5.00 -4.47
N SER A 84 11.52 5.62 -3.51
CA SER A 84 10.19 5.20 -3.13
C SER A 84 9.39 6.37 -2.55
N TYR A 85 8.07 6.27 -2.68
CA TYR A 85 7.11 7.17 -2.08
C TYR A 85 6.27 6.38 -1.07
N LEU A 86 6.00 6.98 0.08
CA LEU A 86 5.16 6.40 1.13
C LEU A 86 3.77 7.01 1.08
N GLY A 87 2.76 6.20 0.76
CA GLY A 87 1.36 6.60 0.78
C GLY A 87 0.53 5.71 1.69
N SER A 88 -0.77 5.96 1.76
CA SER A 88 -1.70 5.20 2.60
C SER A 88 -1.77 3.73 2.21
N SER A 89 -1.65 2.82 3.17
CA SER A 89 -1.74 1.38 2.91
C SER A 89 -3.18 0.88 3.02
N PHE A 90 -3.63 0.14 2.01
CA PHE A 90 -4.95 -0.48 2.00
C PHE A 90 -5.12 -1.56 3.07
N ALA A 91 -4.01 -2.15 3.54
CA ALA A 91 -4.03 -3.13 4.62
C ALA A 91 -4.58 -2.55 5.94
N PHE A 92 -4.58 -1.23 6.11
CA PHE A 92 -5.14 -0.58 7.29
C PHE A 92 -6.65 -0.33 7.24
N ILE A 93 -7.32 -0.44 6.09
CA ILE A 93 -8.75 -0.04 5.96
C ILE A 93 -9.63 -0.84 6.93
N ALA A 94 -9.62 -2.16 6.81
CA ALA A 94 -10.44 -3.03 7.65
C ALA A 94 -10.14 -2.88 9.16
N PRO A 95 -8.88 -2.94 9.64
CA PRO A 95 -8.60 -2.81 11.07
C PRO A 95 -8.88 -1.40 11.62
N ILE A 96 -8.73 -0.34 10.81
CA ILE A 96 -9.16 1.00 11.23
C ILE A 96 -10.68 1.02 11.42
N LEU A 97 -11.46 0.54 10.44
CA LEU A 97 -12.92 0.53 10.53
C LEU A 97 -13.40 -0.31 11.73
N ALA A 98 -12.82 -1.50 11.93
CA ALA A 98 -13.15 -2.36 13.06
C ALA A 98 -12.79 -1.70 14.41
N SER A 99 -11.62 -1.07 14.50
CA SER A 99 -11.20 -0.35 15.70
C SER A 99 -12.04 0.89 15.96
N GLN A 100 -12.50 1.60 14.93
CA GLN A 100 -13.38 2.77 15.08
C GLN A 100 -14.73 2.39 15.68
N GLN A 101 -15.29 1.25 15.28
CA GLN A 101 -16.55 0.75 15.84
C GLN A 101 -16.46 0.45 17.35
N GLN A 102 -15.28 0.03 17.83
CA GLN A 102 -15.08 -0.36 19.23
C GLN A 102 -14.51 0.76 20.11
N PHE A 103 -13.56 1.54 19.58
CA PHE A 103 -12.73 2.48 20.34
C PHE A 103 -12.65 3.89 19.71
N GLY A 104 -13.46 4.15 18.67
CA GLY A 104 -13.45 5.42 17.95
C GLY A 104 -12.16 5.67 17.16
N VAL A 105 -12.05 6.86 16.57
CA VAL A 105 -10.92 7.25 15.72
C VAL A 105 -9.60 7.26 16.49
N ALA A 106 -9.61 7.73 17.75
CA ALA A 106 -8.42 7.75 18.60
C ALA A 106 -7.87 6.33 18.85
N GLY A 107 -8.75 5.34 19.10
CA GLY A 107 -8.32 3.94 19.25
C GLY A 107 -7.72 3.36 17.98
N ALA A 108 -8.31 3.67 16.82
CA ALA A 108 -7.75 3.26 15.53
C ALA A 108 -6.37 3.87 15.26
N LEU A 109 -6.17 5.15 15.60
CA LEU A 109 -4.87 5.81 15.56
C LEU A 109 -3.84 5.14 16.48
N GLY A 110 -4.25 4.73 17.67
CA GLY A 110 -3.41 3.92 18.57
C GLY A 110 -2.97 2.61 17.92
N GLY A 111 -3.87 1.95 17.20
CA GLY A 111 -3.55 0.77 16.38
C GLY A 111 -2.54 1.04 15.28
N VAL A 112 -2.70 2.16 14.54
CA VAL A 112 -1.75 2.61 13.52
C VAL A 112 -0.37 2.83 14.13
N VAL A 113 -0.28 3.54 15.27
CA VAL A 113 0.99 3.77 15.97
C VAL A 113 1.65 2.44 16.36
N VAL A 114 0.90 1.52 16.95
CA VAL A 114 1.48 0.23 17.36
C VAL A 114 1.93 -0.59 16.15
N ALA A 115 1.13 -0.65 15.08
CA ALA A 115 1.52 -1.33 13.84
C ALA A 115 2.83 -0.75 13.28
N GLY A 116 2.95 0.58 13.23
CA GLY A 116 4.17 1.25 12.78
C GLY A 116 5.37 0.95 13.69
N ALA A 117 5.18 0.95 15.01
CA ALA A 117 6.25 0.65 15.96
C ALA A 117 6.72 -0.81 15.83
N VAL A 118 5.80 -1.75 15.68
CA VAL A 118 6.14 -3.17 15.44
C VAL A 118 6.83 -3.33 14.09
N LEU A 119 6.36 -2.68 13.03
CA LEU A 119 7.02 -2.70 11.72
C LEU A 119 8.46 -2.14 11.80
N ALA A 120 8.66 -1.04 12.52
CA ALA A 120 9.98 -0.47 12.73
C ALA A 120 10.91 -1.40 13.52
N ALA A 121 10.37 -2.08 14.55
CA ALA A 121 11.11 -3.09 15.31
C ALA A 121 11.50 -4.28 14.43
N VAL A 122 10.58 -4.80 13.61
CA VAL A 122 10.88 -5.84 12.62
C VAL A 122 11.96 -5.36 11.64
N GLY A 123 11.88 -4.12 11.17
CA GLY A 123 12.91 -3.52 10.34
C GLY A 123 14.28 -3.48 10.99
N ALA A 124 14.36 -3.16 12.29
CA ALA A 124 15.61 -3.19 13.05
C ALA A 124 16.18 -4.61 13.17
N VAL A 125 15.32 -5.61 13.40
CA VAL A 125 15.72 -7.04 13.40
C VAL A 125 16.25 -7.43 12.02
N VAL A 126 15.56 -7.06 10.94
CA VAL A 126 16.01 -7.33 9.56
C VAL A 126 17.33 -6.63 9.26
N GLN A 127 17.53 -5.42 9.77
CA GLN A 127 18.78 -4.68 9.59
C GLN A 127 19.98 -5.38 10.28
N ALA A 128 19.74 -6.05 11.41
CA ALA A 128 20.77 -6.74 12.19
C ALA A 128 21.04 -8.17 11.69
N PHE A 129 19.99 -8.92 11.33
CA PHE A 129 20.07 -10.36 11.06
C PHE A 129 19.76 -10.75 9.60
N GLY A 130 19.44 -9.78 8.75
CA GLY A 130 19.00 -10.00 7.37
C GLY A 130 17.52 -10.40 7.26
N ALA A 131 17.00 -10.43 6.03
CA ALA A 131 15.60 -10.71 5.72
C ALA A 131 15.28 -12.20 5.50
N HIS A 132 16.26 -13.10 5.64
CA HIS A 132 16.09 -14.50 5.24
C HIS A 132 14.99 -15.21 6.07
N TRP A 133 14.95 -14.95 7.38
CA TRP A 133 13.96 -15.53 8.28
C TRP A 133 12.52 -15.16 7.91
N ILE A 134 12.29 -13.99 7.29
CA ILE A 134 10.96 -13.59 6.80
C ILE A 134 10.48 -14.57 5.74
N ASN A 135 11.36 -14.98 4.81
CA ASN A 135 10.98 -15.94 3.76
C ASN A 135 10.70 -17.34 4.35
N VAL A 136 11.30 -17.67 5.50
CA VAL A 136 11.05 -18.92 6.21
C VAL A 136 9.69 -18.88 6.92
N VAL A 137 9.39 -17.78 7.62
CA VAL A 137 8.12 -17.63 8.37
C VAL A 137 6.94 -17.38 7.43
N MET A 138 7.15 -16.61 6.36
CA MET A 138 6.13 -16.22 5.40
C MET A 138 6.52 -16.60 3.97
N PRO A 139 6.60 -17.91 3.66
CA PRO A 139 6.87 -18.35 2.29
C PRO A 139 5.78 -17.85 1.33
N PRO A 140 6.03 -17.88 0.01
CA PRO A 140 5.13 -17.29 -0.98
C PRO A 140 3.68 -17.75 -0.91
N VAL A 141 3.43 -19.00 -0.48
CA VAL A 141 2.07 -19.50 -0.24
C VAL A 141 1.37 -18.68 0.86
N VAL A 142 1.99 -18.55 2.04
CA VAL A 142 1.44 -17.79 3.19
C VAL A 142 1.27 -16.33 2.82
N THR A 143 2.31 -15.71 2.25
CA THR A 143 2.28 -14.30 1.85
C THR A 143 1.16 -14.04 0.84
N GLY A 144 1.09 -14.84 -0.24
CA GLY A 144 0.05 -14.67 -1.26
C GLY A 144 -1.36 -14.91 -0.71
N THR A 145 -1.53 -15.85 0.22
CA THR A 145 -2.79 -16.10 0.91
C THR A 145 -3.24 -14.90 1.73
N ILE A 146 -2.36 -14.33 2.55
CA ILE A 146 -2.70 -13.17 3.40
C ILE A 146 -3.05 -11.96 2.53
N VAL A 147 -2.28 -11.69 1.48
CA VAL A 147 -2.55 -10.58 0.55
C VAL A 147 -3.88 -10.77 -0.17
N ALA A 148 -4.14 -11.97 -0.70
CA ALA A 148 -5.40 -12.27 -1.39
C ALA A 148 -6.61 -12.10 -0.45
N LEU A 149 -6.48 -12.59 0.78
CA LEU A 149 -7.49 -12.51 1.82
C LEU A 149 -7.88 -11.07 2.14
N ILE A 150 -6.91 -10.16 2.30
CA ILE A 150 -7.18 -8.75 2.60
C ILE A 150 -8.00 -8.10 1.50
N GLY A 151 -7.60 -8.28 0.24
CA GLY A 151 -8.35 -7.72 -0.89
C GLY A 151 -9.79 -8.25 -0.94
N LEU A 152 -9.97 -9.56 -0.75
CA LEU A 152 -11.28 -10.19 -0.84
C LEU A 152 -12.18 -9.89 0.37
N ASN A 153 -11.62 -9.74 1.58
CA ASN A 153 -12.38 -9.37 2.78
C ASN A 153 -12.98 -7.95 2.69
N LEU A 154 -12.38 -7.06 1.87
CA LEU A 154 -12.88 -5.71 1.64
C LEU A 154 -14.04 -5.63 0.60
N ALA A 155 -14.39 -6.74 -0.05
CA ALA A 155 -15.45 -6.78 -1.05
C ALA A 155 -16.82 -6.25 -0.56
N PRO A 156 -17.29 -6.52 0.68
CA PRO A 156 -18.55 -5.96 1.18
C PRO A 156 -18.55 -4.42 1.22
N ALA A 157 -17.42 -3.80 1.58
CA ALA A 157 -17.30 -2.34 1.60
C ALA A 157 -17.34 -1.73 0.19
N ALA A 158 -16.76 -2.41 -0.81
CA ALA A 158 -16.91 -2.00 -2.21
C ALA A 158 -18.37 -2.10 -2.66
N LYS A 159 -19.05 -3.21 -2.36
CA LYS A 159 -20.47 -3.40 -2.68
C LYS A 159 -21.35 -2.33 -2.05
N GLN A 160 -21.17 -2.04 -0.76
CA GLN A 160 -21.98 -1.04 -0.04
C GLN A 160 -21.86 0.35 -0.68
N ASN A 161 -20.65 0.77 -1.04
CA ASN A 161 -20.42 2.05 -1.72
C ASN A 161 -20.99 2.04 -3.16
N PHE A 162 -20.87 0.90 -3.86
CA PHE A 162 -21.42 0.73 -5.20
C PHE A 162 -22.95 0.86 -5.19
N ASP A 163 -23.62 0.20 -4.25
CA ASP A 163 -25.08 0.20 -4.10
C ASP A 163 -25.63 1.58 -3.74
N ALA A 164 -24.83 2.46 -3.13
CA ALA A 164 -25.24 3.81 -2.76
C ALA A 164 -25.48 4.72 -3.98
N ALA A 165 -24.74 4.54 -5.08
CA ALA A 165 -24.97 5.25 -6.34
C ALA A 165 -24.49 4.40 -7.54
N PRO A 166 -25.27 3.38 -7.95
CA PRO A 166 -24.82 2.34 -8.89
C PRO A 166 -24.42 2.87 -10.27
N VAL A 167 -25.11 3.90 -10.78
CA VAL A 167 -24.78 4.48 -12.10
C VAL A 167 -23.43 5.20 -12.06
N THR A 168 -23.18 6.00 -11.02
CA THR A 168 -21.88 6.67 -10.83
C THR A 168 -20.77 5.64 -10.59
N ALA A 169 -21.05 4.59 -9.82
CA ALA A 169 -20.10 3.52 -9.55
C ALA A 169 -19.74 2.73 -10.81
N LEU A 170 -20.74 2.37 -11.62
CA LEU A 170 -20.53 1.69 -12.89
C LEU A 170 -19.77 2.58 -13.88
N ALA A 171 -20.11 3.87 -13.98
CA ALA A 171 -19.39 4.82 -14.83
C ALA A 171 -17.91 4.95 -14.42
N THR A 172 -17.65 5.03 -13.12
CA THR A 172 -16.30 5.06 -12.55
C THR A 172 -15.54 3.79 -12.92
N LEU A 173 -16.11 2.61 -12.64
CA LEU A 173 -15.48 1.31 -12.91
C LEU A 173 -15.19 1.12 -14.40
N LEU A 174 -16.17 1.41 -15.27
CA LEU A 174 -16.00 1.33 -16.72
C LEU A 174 -14.92 2.29 -17.20
N ALA A 175 -14.86 3.51 -16.68
CA ALA A 175 -13.79 4.44 -17.02
C ALA A 175 -12.41 3.91 -16.61
N ILE A 176 -12.26 3.32 -15.42
CA ILE A 176 -11.01 2.68 -15.00
C ILE A 176 -10.61 1.56 -15.97
N ILE A 177 -11.56 0.66 -16.29
CA ILE A 177 -11.32 -0.47 -17.20
C ILE A 177 -10.92 0.03 -18.58
N LEU A 178 -11.68 0.96 -19.17
CA LEU A 178 -11.42 1.50 -20.50
C LEU A 178 -10.08 2.22 -20.55
N VAL A 179 -9.77 3.08 -19.57
CA VAL A 179 -8.49 3.81 -19.55
C VAL A 179 -7.30 2.86 -19.45
N SER A 180 -7.44 1.76 -18.68
CA SER A 180 -6.38 0.77 -18.51
C SER A 180 -6.00 0.03 -19.80
N VAL A 181 -6.92 -0.05 -20.77
CA VAL A 181 -6.72 -0.78 -22.03
C VAL A 181 -6.49 0.19 -23.21
N LEU A 182 -7.20 1.32 -23.23
CA LEU A 182 -7.12 2.30 -24.33
C LEU A 182 -5.80 3.07 -24.32
N PHE A 183 -5.24 3.36 -23.14
CA PHE A 183 -4.03 4.15 -23.02
C PHE A 183 -2.83 3.31 -22.59
N ARG A 184 -1.67 3.57 -23.22
CA ARG A 184 -0.38 2.99 -22.82
C ARG A 184 0.42 3.98 -21.97
N GLY A 185 1.44 3.49 -21.28
CA GLY A 185 2.38 4.33 -20.54
C GLY A 185 1.77 4.90 -19.26
N ILE A 186 2.00 6.20 -18.99
CA ILE A 186 1.60 6.85 -17.74
C ILE A 186 0.08 6.87 -17.60
N LEU A 187 -0.66 7.24 -18.65
CA LEU A 187 -2.13 7.31 -18.59
C LEU A 187 -2.77 5.96 -18.24
N GLY A 188 -2.28 4.86 -18.80
CA GLY A 188 -2.75 3.51 -18.45
C GLY A 188 -2.44 3.12 -16.99
N ARG A 189 -1.31 3.58 -16.43
CA ARG A 189 -0.97 3.41 -15.01
C ARG A 189 -1.78 4.29 -14.08
N LEU A 190 -2.27 5.43 -14.57
CA LEU A 190 -3.15 6.35 -13.85
C LEU A 190 -4.64 6.03 -14.07
N SER A 191 -4.97 4.82 -14.54
CA SER A 191 -6.34 4.43 -14.89
C SER A 191 -7.33 4.62 -13.74
N ILE A 192 -6.92 4.30 -12.52
CA ILE A 192 -7.73 4.50 -11.30
C ILE A 192 -7.99 5.99 -11.06
N LEU A 193 -6.96 6.83 -11.14
CA LEU A 193 -7.12 8.28 -10.96
C LEU A 193 -8.05 8.87 -12.02
N ILE A 194 -7.81 8.56 -13.29
CA ILE A 194 -8.61 9.08 -14.40
C ILE A 194 -10.05 8.59 -14.28
N GLY A 195 -10.26 7.31 -13.93
CA GLY A 195 -11.58 6.77 -13.71
C GLY A 195 -12.32 7.44 -12.55
N VAL A 196 -11.63 7.73 -11.44
CA VAL A 196 -12.19 8.52 -10.32
C VAL A 196 -12.56 9.93 -10.77
N VAL A 197 -11.74 10.58 -11.59
CA VAL A 197 -12.07 11.91 -12.16
C VAL A 197 -13.31 11.83 -13.04
N VAL A 198 -13.41 10.86 -13.95
CA VAL A 198 -14.58 10.65 -14.80
C VAL A 198 -15.82 10.35 -13.95
N GLY A 199 -15.69 9.48 -12.95
CA GLY A 199 -16.73 9.18 -11.98
C GLY A 199 -17.22 10.41 -11.23
N TYR A 200 -16.30 11.24 -10.76
CA TYR A 200 -16.61 12.50 -10.09
C TYR A 200 -17.35 13.47 -11.01
N LEU A 201 -16.95 13.61 -12.28
CA LEU A 201 -17.66 14.44 -13.26
C LEU A 201 -19.09 13.94 -13.51
N VAL A 202 -19.29 12.62 -13.58
CA VAL A 202 -20.64 12.01 -13.66
C VAL A 202 -21.44 12.32 -12.39
N ALA A 203 -20.82 12.22 -11.22
CA ALA A 203 -21.47 12.53 -9.95
C ALA A 203 -21.89 14.02 -9.86
N VAL A 204 -21.05 14.94 -10.34
CA VAL A 204 -21.37 16.37 -10.46
C VAL A 204 -22.56 16.58 -11.38
N TRP A 205 -22.55 15.95 -12.56
CA TRP A 205 -23.67 16.04 -13.50
C TRP A 205 -24.98 15.50 -12.93
N ARG A 206 -24.91 14.50 -12.05
CA ARG A 206 -26.06 13.90 -11.36
C ARG A 206 -26.47 14.65 -10.07
N GLY A 207 -25.77 15.72 -9.70
CA GLY A 207 -26.06 16.48 -8.49
C GLY A 207 -25.74 15.74 -7.18
N GLU A 208 -24.82 14.77 -7.22
CA GLU A 208 -24.43 13.96 -6.05
C GLU A 208 -23.34 14.63 -5.20
N VAL A 209 -22.82 15.78 -5.63
CA VAL A 209 -21.69 16.48 -5.01
C VAL A 209 -22.16 17.76 -4.35
N ASP A 210 -21.85 17.90 -3.05
CA ASP A 210 -22.07 19.14 -2.30
C ASP A 210 -20.78 19.97 -2.22
N PHE A 211 -20.78 21.13 -2.90
CA PHE A 211 -19.65 22.05 -2.96
C PHE A 211 -19.57 23.03 -1.78
N THR A 212 -20.59 23.09 -0.92
CA THR A 212 -20.69 24.08 0.18
C THR A 212 -19.47 24.04 1.10
N LYS A 213 -18.95 22.83 1.39
CA LYS A 213 -17.76 22.64 2.23
C LYS A 213 -16.48 23.16 1.58
N ILE A 214 -16.40 23.16 0.25
CA ILE A 214 -15.25 23.69 -0.48
C ILE A 214 -15.25 25.22 -0.40
N ASP A 215 -16.40 25.85 -0.59
CA ASP A 215 -16.52 27.32 -0.55
C ASP A 215 -16.18 27.89 0.82
N ALA A 216 -16.57 27.19 1.89
CA ALA A 216 -16.23 27.55 3.26
C ALA A 216 -14.76 27.30 3.64
N ALA A 217 -14.03 26.49 2.87
CA ALA A 217 -12.65 26.13 3.21
C ALA A 217 -11.65 27.22 2.81
N VAL A 218 -10.70 27.50 3.69
CA VAL A 218 -9.58 28.42 3.40
C VAL A 218 -8.56 27.78 2.46
N TRP A 219 -7.88 28.62 1.67
CA TRP A 219 -6.85 28.17 0.72
C TRP A 219 -5.58 27.67 1.41
N ILE A 220 -5.19 28.31 2.51
CA ILE A 220 -3.99 27.96 3.30
C ILE A 220 -4.42 27.77 4.76
N GLY A 221 -4.06 26.63 5.34
CA GLY A 221 -4.33 26.30 6.73
C GLY A 221 -3.66 24.99 7.13
N LEU A 222 -3.52 24.77 8.44
CA LEU A 222 -2.94 23.52 8.95
C LEU A 222 -3.92 22.35 8.78
N PRO A 223 -3.43 21.12 8.54
CA PRO A 223 -4.25 19.92 8.63
C PRO A 223 -4.89 19.76 10.02
N HIS A 224 -6.00 19.04 10.09
CA HIS A 224 -6.64 18.71 11.35
C HIS A 224 -5.91 17.53 12.01
N PHE A 225 -5.15 17.81 13.08
CA PHE A 225 -4.43 16.78 13.82
C PHE A 225 -5.32 16.13 14.88
N GLN A 226 -5.15 14.82 15.08
CA GLN A 226 -5.84 14.04 16.11
C GLN A 226 -4.84 13.14 16.81
N THR A 227 -5.00 12.98 18.12
CA THR A 227 -4.09 12.18 18.95
C THR A 227 -4.62 10.76 19.16
N PRO A 228 -3.74 9.75 19.25
CA PRO A 228 -4.14 8.37 19.48
C PRO A 228 -4.56 8.10 20.94
N ALA A 229 -5.38 7.07 21.12
CA ALA A 229 -5.66 6.42 22.40
C ALA A 229 -5.25 4.95 22.29
N PHE A 230 -4.58 4.42 23.32
CA PHE A 230 -4.03 3.07 23.28
C PHE A 230 -4.94 2.09 23.99
N HIS A 231 -5.39 1.08 23.26
CA HIS A 231 -6.23 -0.01 23.77
C HIS A 231 -5.63 -1.35 23.39
N LEU A 232 -5.51 -2.27 24.36
CA LEU A 232 -4.95 -3.60 24.12
C LEU A 232 -5.76 -4.41 23.09
N GLY A 233 -7.08 -4.21 23.05
CA GLY A 233 -7.98 -4.85 22.08
C GLY A 233 -7.65 -4.55 20.62
N VAL A 234 -6.97 -3.43 20.35
CA VAL A 234 -6.60 -3.02 18.98
C VAL A 234 -5.40 -3.81 18.46
N LEU A 235 -4.55 -4.37 19.34
CA LEU A 235 -3.35 -5.10 18.95
C LEU A 235 -3.67 -6.28 18.02
N GLY A 236 -4.69 -7.06 18.36
CA GLY A 236 -5.10 -8.23 17.58
C GLY A 236 -5.55 -7.89 16.15
N LEU A 237 -6.15 -6.71 15.95
CA LEU A 237 -6.64 -6.26 14.65
C LEU A 237 -5.50 -5.83 13.72
N PHE A 238 -4.41 -5.29 14.26
CA PHE A 238 -3.34 -4.66 13.49
C PHE A 238 -2.11 -5.54 13.25
N VAL A 239 -1.92 -6.64 13.99
CA VAL A 239 -0.83 -7.60 13.76
C VAL A 239 -0.76 -8.12 12.30
N PRO A 240 -1.87 -8.52 11.65
CA PRO A 240 -1.84 -8.98 10.26
C PRO A 240 -1.34 -7.93 9.28
N VAL A 241 -1.61 -6.66 9.56
CA VAL A 241 -1.17 -5.53 8.74
C VAL A 241 0.35 -5.50 8.69
N VAL A 242 1.01 -5.67 9.84
CA VAL A 242 2.47 -5.69 9.92
C VAL A 242 3.07 -6.77 9.02
N LEU A 243 2.50 -7.98 9.04
CA LEU A 243 2.97 -9.09 8.21
C LEU A 243 2.92 -8.75 6.72
N VAL A 244 1.84 -8.11 6.28
CA VAL A 244 1.66 -7.68 4.89
C VAL A 244 2.64 -6.59 4.53
N LEU A 245 2.77 -5.56 5.36
CA LEU A 245 3.71 -4.46 5.13
C LEU A 245 5.15 -4.96 5.06
N VAL A 246 5.51 -5.98 5.84
CA VAL A 246 6.83 -6.61 5.76
C VAL A 246 7.05 -7.24 4.39
N ALA A 247 6.12 -8.09 3.96
CA ALA A 247 6.24 -8.77 2.66
C ALA A 247 6.20 -7.78 1.48
N GLU A 248 5.31 -6.79 1.54
CA GLU A 248 5.13 -5.75 0.53
C GLU A 248 6.39 -4.88 0.39
N ASN A 249 6.90 -4.33 1.49
CA ASN A 249 8.11 -3.49 1.44
C ASN A 249 9.34 -4.26 0.97
N VAL A 250 9.54 -5.49 1.44
CA VAL A 250 10.66 -6.33 0.96
C VAL A 250 10.51 -6.60 -0.54
N GLY A 251 9.30 -6.91 -1.01
CA GLY A 251 8.99 -7.08 -2.43
C GLY A 251 9.24 -5.82 -3.27
N HIS A 252 8.89 -4.65 -2.75
CA HIS A 252 9.12 -3.36 -3.40
C HIS A 252 10.61 -3.02 -3.47
N VAL A 253 11.37 -3.23 -2.40
CA VAL A 253 12.84 -3.05 -2.43
C VAL A 253 13.48 -3.97 -3.46
N LYS A 254 13.08 -5.25 -3.52
CA LYS A 254 13.56 -6.20 -4.55
C LYS A 254 13.17 -5.76 -5.97
N SER A 255 11.97 -5.24 -6.16
CA SER A 255 11.52 -4.72 -7.47
C SER A 255 12.35 -3.53 -7.91
N VAL A 256 12.63 -2.59 -6.98
CA VAL A 256 13.51 -1.45 -7.23
C VAL A 256 14.95 -1.91 -7.53
N ALA A 257 15.47 -2.90 -6.81
CA ALA A 257 16.79 -3.49 -7.06
C ALA A 257 16.88 -4.07 -8.47
N ALA A 258 15.88 -4.86 -8.89
CA ALA A 258 15.82 -5.45 -10.21
C ALA A 258 15.72 -4.39 -11.33
N MET A 259 14.99 -3.30 -11.11
CA MET A 259 14.84 -2.22 -12.10
C MET A 259 16.08 -1.33 -12.21
N THR A 260 16.77 -1.10 -11.10
CA THR A 260 17.95 -0.21 -11.05
C THR A 260 19.27 -0.94 -11.29
N GLY A 261 19.28 -2.28 -11.21
CA GLY A 261 20.50 -3.09 -11.24
C GLY A 261 21.38 -2.93 -10.00
N ALA A 262 20.91 -2.22 -8.97
CA ALA A 262 21.65 -1.99 -7.74
C ALA A 262 21.40 -3.09 -6.71
N ASN A 263 22.44 -3.49 -5.97
CA ASN A 263 22.26 -4.32 -4.79
C ASN A 263 21.65 -3.46 -3.66
N LEU A 264 20.44 -3.82 -3.23
CA LEU A 264 19.67 -3.18 -2.16
C LEU A 264 19.30 -4.16 -1.04
N ASP A 265 19.94 -5.32 -0.96
CA ASP A 265 19.64 -6.34 0.07
C ASP A 265 19.85 -5.77 1.48
N ASP A 266 20.85 -4.89 1.65
CA ASP A 266 21.16 -4.21 2.90
C ASP A 266 20.16 -3.09 3.25
N MET A 267 19.27 -2.72 2.32
CA MET A 267 18.29 -1.64 2.52
C MET A 267 16.92 -2.14 2.97
N ALA A 268 16.63 -3.43 2.94
CA ALA A 268 15.32 -3.96 3.35
C ALA A 268 14.98 -3.59 4.81
N GLY A 269 15.94 -3.72 5.73
CA GLY A 269 15.75 -3.35 7.14
C GLY A 269 15.46 -1.86 7.31
N ARG A 270 16.27 -1.00 6.69
CA ARG A 270 16.05 0.47 6.68
C ARG A 270 14.73 0.88 6.04
N ALA A 271 14.29 0.22 4.99
CA ALA A 271 13.00 0.51 4.35
C ALA A 271 11.84 0.19 5.29
N LEU A 272 11.88 -0.96 5.98
CA LEU A 272 10.90 -1.34 6.99
C LEU A 272 10.92 -0.40 8.20
N MET A 273 12.10 -0.03 8.70
CA MET A 273 12.26 0.96 9.76
C MET A 273 11.66 2.31 9.38
N ALA A 274 11.90 2.74 8.15
CA ALA A 274 11.40 4.00 7.63
C ALA A 274 9.88 4.03 7.48
N ASP A 275 9.30 2.98 6.91
CA ASP A 275 7.85 2.87 6.76
C ASP A 275 7.16 2.74 8.13
N GLY A 276 7.74 1.94 9.04
CA GLY A 276 7.25 1.83 10.41
C GLY A 276 7.29 3.17 11.15
N ALA A 277 8.39 3.91 11.05
CA ALA A 277 8.51 5.24 11.65
C ALA A 277 7.54 6.26 11.01
N ALA A 278 7.37 6.23 9.69
CA ALA A 278 6.39 7.07 9.00
C ALA A 278 4.95 6.76 9.45
N THR A 279 4.62 5.47 9.60
CA THR A 279 3.34 5.00 10.12
C THR A 279 3.12 5.44 11.56
N VAL A 280 4.14 5.41 12.42
CA VAL A 280 4.07 5.95 13.79
C VAL A 280 3.74 7.44 13.76
N LEU A 281 4.45 8.22 12.95
CA LEU A 281 4.19 9.66 12.82
C LEU A 281 2.77 9.95 12.33
N ALA A 282 2.30 9.18 11.33
CA ALA A 282 0.92 9.29 10.84
C ALA A 282 -0.09 9.01 11.95
N GLY A 283 0.06 7.89 12.69
CA GLY A 283 -0.84 7.54 13.77
C GLY A 283 -0.82 8.54 14.93
N LEU A 284 0.34 9.15 15.24
CA LEU A 284 0.45 10.17 16.30
C LEU A 284 -0.29 11.47 15.97
N GLY A 285 -0.42 11.80 14.69
CA GLY A 285 -1.03 13.06 14.25
C GLY A 285 -2.36 12.94 13.52
N GLY A 286 -2.95 11.75 13.38
CA GLY A 286 -4.27 11.61 12.78
C GLY A 286 -4.28 11.22 11.30
N GLY A 287 -3.15 10.77 10.75
CA GLY A 287 -3.05 10.21 9.40
C GLY A 287 -3.23 8.68 9.39
N SER A 288 -3.51 8.13 8.21
CA SER A 288 -3.56 6.68 8.01
C SER A 288 -2.17 6.05 7.94
N GLY A 289 -2.07 4.76 8.28
CA GLY A 289 -0.81 4.01 8.16
C GLY A 289 -0.27 3.97 6.73
N THR A 290 1.05 3.90 6.60
CA THR A 290 1.75 4.05 5.32
C THR A 290 2.26 2.71 4.76
N THR A 291 2.60 2.71 3.47
CA THR A 291 3.42 1.69 2.80
C THR A 291 4.09 2.29 1.58
N THR A 292 5.09 1.59 1.03
CA THR A 292 5.72 1.97 -0.24
C THR A 292 4.82 1.68 -1.43
N TYR A 293 4.77 2.59 -2.42
CA TYR A 293 3.78 2.50 -3.50
C TYR A 293 4.28 1.81 -4.77
N ALA A 294 3.57 0.75 -5.15
CA ALA A 294 3.78 0.03 -6.41
C ALA A 294 3.48 0.89 -7.64
N GLU A 295 2.54 1.83 -7.54
CA GLU A 295 2.17 2.76 -8.60
C GLU A 295 3.36 3.66 -8.97
N ASN A 296 4.05 4.18 -7.96
CA ASN A 296 5.25 5.01 -8.13
C ASN A 296 6.41 4.21 -8.71
N ILE A 297 6.55 2.93 -8.31
CA ILE A 297 7.49 1.99 -8.93
C ILE A 297 7.14 1.80 -10.42
N GLY A 298 5.86 1.66 -10.76
CA GLY A 298 5.38 1.57 -12.13
C GLY A 298 5.69 2.82 -12.97
N VAL A 299 5.59 4.02 -12.38
CA VAL A 299 5.97 5.28 -13.05
C VAL A 299 7.45 5.28 -13.38
N MET A 300 8.33 5.04 -12.40
CA MET A 300 9.78 5.06 -12.64
C MET A 300 10.22 3.95 -13.60
N ALA A 301 9.56 2.78 -13.58
CA ALA A 301 9.84 1.67 -14.50
C ALA A 301 9.69 2.08 -15.97
N ALA A 302 8.81 3.04 -16.25
CA ALA A 302 8.50 3.47 -17.60
C ALA A 302 9.10 4.81 -17.99
N THR A 303 9.32 5.72 -17.05
CA THR A 303 10.08 6.95 -17.32
C THR A 303 11.58 6.66 -17.39
N LYS A 304 12.06 5.54 -16.83
CA LYS A 304 13.48 5.22 -16.65
C LYS A 304 14.22 6.26 -15.81
N VAL A 305 13.48 7.00 -14.98
CA VAL A 305 14.01 7.98 -14.04
C VAL A 305 13.87 7.43 -12.62
N TYR A 306 14.96 6.90 -12.07
CA TYR A 306 15.03 6.33 -10.72
C TYR A 306 15.59 7.32 -9.68
N SER A 307 15.71 8.60 -10.05
CA SER A 307 16.28 9.66 -9.22
C SER A 307 15.52 9.85 -7.90
N THR A 308 16.21 9.78 -6.77
CA THR A 308 15.60 10.10 -5.48
C THR A 308 15.27 11.60 -5.32
N ALA A 309 15.88 12.48 -6.13
CA ALA A 309 15.55 13.90 -6.14
C ALA A 309 14.09 14.15 -6.52
N ALA A 310 13.54 13.36 -7.45
CA ALA A 310 12.12 13.44 -7.84
C ALA A 310 11.19 13.09 -6.66
N TYR A 311 11.59 12.13 -5.81
CA TYR A 311 10.82 11.74 -4.63
C TYR A 311 10.91 12.78 -3.49
N TRP A 312 12.04 13.49 -3.37
CA TRP A 312 12.11 14.68 -2.50
C TRP A 312 11.13 15.76 -2.96
N VAL A 313 11.08 16.05 -4.27
CA VAL A 313 10.09 16.98 -4.82
C VAL A 313 8.67 16.48 -4.54
N ALA A 314 8.39 15.20 -4.74
CA ALA A 314 7.07 14.63 -4.51
C ALA A 314 6.63 14.77 -3.04
N GLY A 315 7.50 14.43 -2.08
CA GLY A 315 7.22 14.55 -0.64
C GLY A 315 7.03 16.00 -0.21
N ILE A 316 7.86 16.93 -0.70
CA ILE A 316 7.69 18.38 -0.44
C ILE A 316 6.39 18.90 -1.04
N THR A 317 6.05 18.49 -2.27
CA THR A 317 4.80 18.90 -2.93
C THR A 317 3.59 18.39 -2.16
N ALA A 318 3.59 17.11 -1.75
CA ALA A 318 2.52 16.55 -0.92
C ALA A 318 2.36 17.33 0.39
N LEU A 319 3.48 17.67 1.05
CA LEU A 319 3.47 18.48 2.26
C LEU A 319 2.87 19.87 1.99
N LEU A 320 3.27 20.55 0.91
CA LEU A 320 2.72 21.85 0.53
C LEU A 320 1.22 21.79 0.22
N LEU A 321 0.77 20.78 -0.53
CA LEU A 321 -0.65 20.56 -0.83
C LEU A 321 -1.48 20.28 0.41
N SER A 322 -0.89 19.62 1.42
CA SER A 322 -1.59 19.30 2.66
C SER A 322 -1.93 20.54 3.50
N PHE A 323 -1.21 21.65 3.30
CA PHE A 323 -1.56 22.95 3.88
C PHE A 323 -2.72 23.66 3.17
N SER A 324 -3.44 22.98 2.26
CA SER A 324 -4.65 23.51 1.64
C SER A 324 -5.91 22.77 2.13
N PRO A 325 -6.61 23.31 3.16
CA PRO A 325 -7.90 22.77 3.59
C PRO A 325 -8.92 22.70 2.45
N LYS A 326 -8.91 23.68 1.54
CA LYS A 326 -9.75 23.66 0.33
C LYS A 326 -9.49 22.44 -0.55
N PHE A 327 -8.24 22.04 -0.71
CA PHE A 327 -7.90 20.81 -1.42
C PHE A 327 -8.40 19.57 -0.68
N GLY A 328 -8.22 19.50 0.63
CA GLY A 328 -8.77 18.41 1.45
C GLY A 328 -10.30 18.33 1.37
N ALA A 329 -10.99 19.48 1.37
CA ALA A 329 -12.43 19.56 1.23
C ALA A 329 -12.91 19.04 -0.12
N LEU A 330 -12.24 19.42 -1.22
CA LEU A 330 -12.53 18.89 -2.56
C LEU A 330 -12.49 17.37 -2.57
N ILE A 331 -11.46 16.78 -1.97
CA ILE A 331 -11.30 15.33 -1.91
C ILE A 331 -12.36 14.66 -1.03
N ALA A 332 -12.76 15.32 0.07
CA ALA A 332 -13.84 14.84 0.91
C ALA A 332 -15.23 14.92 0.26
N THR A 333 -15.38 15.60 -0.88
CA THR A 333 -16.66 15.64 -1.63
C THR A 333 -16.88 14.45 -2.55
N VAL A 334 -15.89 13.55 -2.70
CA VAL A 334 -16.00 12.38 -3.59
C VAL A 334 -17.15 11.46 -3.11
N PRO A 335 -18.22 11.29 -3.91
CA PRO A 335 -19.39 10.54 -3.45
C PRO A 335 -19.14 9.03 -3.36
N ALA A 336 -19.98 8.35 -2.56
CA ALA A 336 -19.90 6.91 -2.32
C ALA A 336 -19.90 6.09 -3.63
N GLY A 337 -20.67 6.48 -4.65
CA GLY A 337 -20.67 5.79 -5.95
C GLY A 337 -19.29 5.76 -6.60
N VAL A 338 -18.58 6.90 -6.62
CA VAL A 338 -17.22 6.97 -7.19
C VAL A 338 -16.26 6.07 -6.40
N LEU A 339 -16.35 6.13 -5.06
CA LEU A 339 -15.57 5.25 -4.18
C LEU A 339 -15.89 3.77 -4.43
N GLY A 340 -17.15 3.43 -4.68
CA GLY A 340 -17.61 2.08 -4.98
C GLY A 340 -16.95 1.51 -6.23
N GLY A 341 -17.02 2.23 -7.35
CA GLY A 341 -16.39 1.80 -8.60
C GLY A 341 -14.87 1.66 -8.50
N ALA A 342 -14.21 2.61 -7.82
CA ALA A 342 -12.76 2.56 -7.59
C ALA A 342 -12.36 1.40 -6.65
N ALA A 343 -13.09 1.24 -5.53
CA ALA A 343 -12.86 0.19 -4.55
C ALA A 343 -13.06 -1.21 -5.14
N THR A 344 -14.07 -1.42 -6.00
CA THR A 344 -14.27 -2.70 -6.71
C THR A 344 -13.02 -3.10 -7.49
N MET A 345 -12.44 -2.18 -8.26
CA MET A 345 -11.22 -2.46 -9.03
C MET A 345 -10.01 -2.67 -8.10
N LEU A 346 -9.82 -1.79 -7.12
CA LEU A 346 -8.66 -1.81 -6.23
C LEU A 346 -8.61 -3.06 -5.35
N TYR A 347 -9.71 -3.38 -4.66
CA TYR A 347 -9.77 -4.56 -3.78
C TYR A 347 -9.64 -5.85 -4.57
N GLY A 348 -10.27 -5.93 -5.75
CA GLY A 348 -10.10 -7.05 -6.66
C GLY A 348 -8.64 -7.20 -7.12
N MET A 349 -7.98 -6.10 -7.46
CA MET A 349 -6.57 -6.10 -7.85
C MET A 349 -5.64 -6.56 -6.72
N ILE A 350 -5.89 -6.14 -5.47
CA ILE A 350 -5.15 -6.63 -4.29
C ILE A 350 -5.35 -8.14 -4.13
N GLY A 351 -6.58 -8.62 -4.27
CA GLY A 351 -6.91 -10.05 -4.25
C GLY A 351 -6.08 -10.84 -5.28
N VAL A 352 -6.06 -10.36 -6.52
CA VAL A 352 -5.31 -10.96 -7.63
C VAL A 352 -3.79 -10.80 -7.46
N LEU A 353 -3.30 -9.77 -6.76
CA LEU A 353 -1.87 -9.63 -6.45
C LEU A 353 -1.37 -10.78 -5.57
N GLY A 354 -2.19 -11.27 -4.62
CA GLY A 354 -1.88 -12.47 -3.86
C GLY A 354 -1.73 -13.70 -4.75
N VAL A 355 -2.59 -13.85 -5.75
CA VAL A 355 -2.49 -14.91 -6.78
C VAL A 355 -1.22 -14.75 -7.61
N LYS A 356 -0.88 -13.52 -8.01
CA LYS A 356 0.33 -13.23 -8.76
C LYS A 356 1.59 -13.63 -7.98
N ILE A 357 1.61 -13.46 -6.65
CA ILE A 357 2.71 -13.93 -5.80
C ILE A 357 2.84 -15.45 -5.89
N TRP A 358 1.75 -16.21 -5.85
CA TRP A 358 1.79 -17.66 -6.00
C TRP A 358 2.36 -18.07 -7.36
N VAL A 359 1.87 -17.45 -8.45
CA VAL A 359 2.27 -17.76 -9.82
C VAL A 359 3.76 -17.43 -10.05
N GLN A 360 4.20 -16.24 -9.65
CA GLN A 360 5.59 -15.82 -9.87
C GLN A 360 6.60 -16.65 -9.08
N ASN A 361 6.20 -17.15 -7.91
CA ASN A 361 7.03 -18.03 -7.08
C ASN A 361 6.78 -19.52 -7.33
N ARG A 362 5.95 -19.87 -8.33
CA ARG A 362 5.62 -21.25 -8.71
C ARG A 362 5.18 -22.11 -7.53
N VAL A 363 4.29 -21.57 -6.70
CA VAL A 363 3.73 -22.28 -5.54
C VAL A 363 3.03 -23.56 -6.03
N ASN A 364 3.46 -24.71 -5.52
CA ASN A 364 2.88 -26.00 -5.87
C ASN A 364 1.64 -26.29 -5.03
N PHE A 365 0.44 -26.13 -5.60
CA PHE A 365 -0.83 -26.44 -4.94
C PHE A 365 -1.21 -27.93 -4.97
N SER A 366 -0.45 -28.78 -5.66
CA SER A 366 -0.55 -30.24 -5.50
C SER A 366 0.03 -30.71 -4.17
N ASN A 367 0.86 -29.90 -3.51
CA ASN A 367 1.30 -30.13 -2.13
C ASN A 367 0.12 -29.87 -1.16
N PRO A 368 -0.34 -30.88 -0.38
CA PRO A 368 -1.45 -30.73 0.55
C PRO A 368 -1.26 -29.61 1.58
N VAL A 369 -0.01 -29.34 1.99
CA VAL A 369 0.30 -28.24 2.92
C VAL A 369 -0.08 -26.89 2.31
N ASN A 370 0.28 -26.67 1.05
CA ASN A 370 0.09 -25.39 0.37
C ASN A 370 -1.40 -25.11 0.09
N ILE A 371 -2.11 -26.08 -0.47
CA ILE A 371 -3.54 -25.91 -0.79
C ILE A 371 -4.39 -25.77 0.46
N THR A 372 -4.11 -26.55 1.52
CA THR A 372 -4.86 -26.46 2.78
C THR A 372 -4.61 -25.13 3.48
N THR A 373 -3.37 -24.65 3.48
CA THR A 373 -3.01 -23.32 4.00
C THR A 373 -3.84 -22.23 3.34
N ALA A 374 -3.88 -22.20 2.00
CA ALA A 374 -4.64 -21.20 1.28
C ALA A 374 -6.15 -21.34 1.50
N ALA A 375 -6.70 -22.54 1.38
CA ALA A 375 -8.13 -22.80 1.48
C ALA A 375 -8.70 -22.39 2.85
N VAL A 376 -8.09 -22.83 3.94
CA VAL A 376 -8.57 -22.55 5.30
C VAL A 376 -8.49 -21.06 5.60
N ALA A 377 -7.32 -20.46 5.37
CA ALA A 377 -7.11 -19.04 5.65
C ALA A 377 -8.06 -18.15 4.86
N LEU A 378 -8.22 -18.39 3.56
CA LEU A 378 -9.12 -17.60 2.70
C LEU A 378 -10.56 -17.66 3.20
N ILE A 379 -11.09 -18.84 3.53
CA ILE A 379 -12.47 -18.94 4.02
C ILE A 379 -12.63 -18.25 5.38
N VAL A 380 -11.72 -18.49 6.33
CA VAL A 380 -11.74 -17.84 7.65
C VAL A 380 -11.73 -16.31 7.50
N GLY A 381 -10.93 -15.79 6.57
CA GLY A 381 -10.87 -14.36 6.29
C GLY A 381 -12.08 -13.79 5.57
N ILE A 382 -12.47 -14.37 4.44
CA ILE A 382 -13.52 -13.83 3.58
C ILE A 382 -14.89 -13.93 4.24
N ALA A 383 -15.15 -15.02 4.95
CA ALA A 383 -16.41 -15.21 5.68
C ALA A 383 -16.44 -14.48 7.03
N ASP A 384 -15.41 -13.70 7.34
CA ASP A 384 -15.27 -12.89 8.55
C ASP A 384 -15.50 -13.70 9.85
N TYR A 385 -14.77 -14.81 10.00
CA TYR A 385 -14.87 -15.60 11.22
C TYR A 385 -14.41 -14.75 12.41
N THR A 386 -15.19 -14.79 13.49
CA THR A 386 -14.89 -14.05 14.72
C THR A 386 -14.64 -14.98 15.89
N TRP A 387 -13.57 -14.72 16.64
CA TRP A 387 -13.26 -15.42 17.87
C TRP A 387 -12.99 -14.41 18.98
N LYS A 388 -13.70 -14.55 20.10
CA LYS A 388 -13.53 -13.72 21.28
C LYS A 388 -12.84 -14.52 22.39
N VAL A 389 -11.76 -13.96 22.95
CA VAL A 389 -11.02 -14.51 24.09
C VAL A 389 -10.92 -13.42 25.15
N GLY A 390 -11.76 -13.49 26.18
CA GLY A 390 -11.92 -12.38 27.13
C GLY A 390 -12.37 -11.11 26.41
N ASP A 391 -11.66 -10.00 26.64
CA ASP A 391 -11.91 -8.70 26.00
C ASP A 391 -11.29 -8.58 24.59
N LEU A 392 -10.55 -9.59 24.12
CA LEU A 392 -9.92 -9.58 22.80
C LEU A 392 -10.85 -10.21 21.77
N ALA A 393 -11.15 -9.48 20.70
CA ALA A 393 -11.89 -9.97 19.54
C ALA A 393 -10.97 -10.05 18.32
N PHE A 394 -10.84 -11.25 17.76
CA PHE A 394 -10.13 -11.50 16.50
C PHE A 394 -11.17 -11.74 15.41
N ALA A 395 -11.20 -10.88 14.40
CA ALA A 395 -12.12 -10.97 13.26
C ALA A 395 -11.38 -11.38 11.99
N GLY A 396 -12.12 -11.61 10.90
CA GLY A 396 -11.73 -12.39 9.72
C GLY A 396 -10.27 -12.30 9.30
N ILE A 397 -9.76 -11.08 9.05
CA ILE A 397 -8.38 -10.89 8.58
C ILE A 397 -7.34 -11.38 9.59
N ALA A 398 -7.56 -11.14 10.89
CA ALA A 398 -6.65 -11.57 11.93
C ALA A 398 -6.61 -13.08 12.08
N LEU A 399 -7.79 -13.71 12.14
CA LEU A 399 -7.87 -15.17 12.24
C LEU A 399 -7.39 -15.85 10.97
N GLY A 400 -7.70 -15.33 9.80
CA GLY A 400 -7.28 -15.90 8.52
C GLY A 400 -5.77 -15.80 8.32
N SER A 401 -5.15 -14.68 8.72
CA SER A 401 -3.69 -14.54 8.66
C SER A 401 -2.97 -15.45 9.66
N ALA A 402 -3.51 -15.57 10.88
CA ALA A 402 -3.02 -16.52 11.86
C ALA A 402 -3.19 -17.97 11.37
N ALA A 403 -4.32 -18.30 10.77
CA ALA A 403 -4.58 -19.61 10.18
C ALA A 403 -3.57 -19.93 9.08
N ALA A 404 -3.25 -18.97 8.19
CA ALA A 404 -2.24 -19.18 7.15
C ALA A 404 -0.88 -19.58 7.75
N LEU A 405 -0.44 -18.89 8.81
CA LEU A 405 0.82 -19.21 9.49
C LEU A 405 0.75 -20.56 10.23
N VAL A 406 -0.27 -20.77 11.05
CA VAL A 406 -0.39 -21.95 11.91
C VAL A 406 -0.58 -23.22 11.07
N VAL A 407 -1.45 -23.19 10.06
CA VAL A 407 -1.70 -24.34 9.18
C VAL A 407 -0.44 -24.68 8.40
N PHE A 408 0.22 -23.70 7.79
CA PHE A 408 1.43 -23.95 7.00
C PHE A 408 2.54 -24.58 7.86
N HIS A 409 2.91 -23.93 8.96
CA HIS A 409 4.01 -24.39 9.81
C HIS A 409 3.68 -25.68 10.54
N GLY A 410 2.44 -25.81 11.04
CA GLY A 410 1.96 -27.00 11.73
C GLY A 410 1.95 -28.22 10.81
N MET A 411 1.34 -28.10 9.62
CA MET A 411 1.33 -29.20 8.66
C MET A 411 2.73 -29.52 8.12
N SER A 412 3.57 -28.51 7.87
CA SER A 412 4.96 -28.71 7.45
C SER A 412 5.76 -29.50 8.50
N ALA A 413 5.62 -29.14 9.77
CA ALA A 413 6.29 -29.84 10.87
C ALA A 413 5.80 -31.29 11.01
N LEU A 414 4.49 -31.50 10.95
CA LEU A 414 3.88 -32.83 10.99
C LEU A 414 4.32 -33.71 9.80
N ALA A 415 4.34 -33.14 8.59
CA ALA A 415 4.76 -33.85 7.39
C ALA A 415 6.24 -34.25 7.45
N ARG A 416 7.11 -33.36 7.94
CA ARG A 416 8.53 -33.69 8.17
C ARG A 416 8.70 -34.78 9.22
N TRP A 417 7.97 -34.68 10.34
CA TRP A 417 8.03 -35.69 11.41
C TRP A 417 7.58 -37.08 10.94
N ARG A 418 6.54 -37.15 10.11
CA ARG A 418 6.05 -38.41 9.53
C ARG A 418 6.81 -38.89 8.29
N GLY A 419 7.75 -38.11 7.77
CA GLY A 419 8.44 -38.43 6.51
C GLY A 419 7.53 -38.35 5.27
N THR A 420 6.40 -37.64 5.34
CA THR A 420 5.47 -37.43 4.22
C THR A 420 5.65 -36.05 3.57
N ALA A 421 6.73 -35.34 3.93
CA ALA A 421 7.07 -34.07 3.31
C ALA A 421 7.31 -34.30 1.81
N THR A 422 6.50 -33.67 0.97
CA THR A 422 6.78 -33.58 -0.46
C THR A 422 7.78 -32.48 -0.67
N ASP A 423 8.84 -32.73 -1.43
CA ASP A 423 9.72 -31.65 -1.87
C ASP A 423 8.86 -30.65 -2.67
N ASP A 424 9.07 -29.35 -2.47
CA ASP A 424 8.50 -28.27 -3.29
C ASP A 424 9.10 -28.28 -4.72
N ALA A 425 9.31 -29.46 -5.29
CA ALA A 425 9.59 -29.63 -6.69
C ALA A 425 8.40 -29.05 -7.45
N THR A 426 8.70 -27.95 -8.16
CA THR A 426 7.85 -27.34 -9.17
C THR A 426 7.15 -28.41 -9.98
N GLU A 427 5.83 -28.26 -10.16
CA GLU A 427 5.04 -29.06 -11.07
C GLU A 427 5.82 -29.23 -12.39
N PRO A 428 6.08 -30.47 -12.86
CA PRO A 428 6.85 -30.66 -14.08
C PRO A 428 6.14 -29.93 -15.21
N ALA A 429 6.86 -29.06 -15.92
CA ALA A 429 6.34 -28.32 -17.04
C ALA A 429 5.61 -29.30 -17.96
N VAL A 430 4.30 -29.08 -18.14
CA VAL A 430 3.51 -29.79 -19.15
C VAL A 430 4.28 -29.63 -20.45
N ARG A 431 4.92 -30.72 -20.92
CA ARG A 431 5.60 -30.73 -22.21
C ARG A 431 4.52 -30.47 -23.25
N SER A 432 4.44 -29.24 -23.74
CA SER A 432 3.59 -28.90 -24.87
C SER A 432 4.02 -29.78 -26.04
N ARG A 433 3.10 -30.63 -26.50
CA ARG A 433 3.18 -31.25 -27.83
C ARG A 433 2.72 -30.25 -28.87
#